data_AF-A0A3M2APG5-F1
#
_entry.id   AF-A0A3M2APG5-F1
#
_cell.length_a   1.000
_cell.length_b   1.000
_cell.length_c   1.000
_cell.angle_alpha   90.00
_cell.angle_beta   90.00
_cell.angle_gamma   90.00
#
_symmetry.space_group_name_H-M   'P 1'
#
loop_
_entity.id
_entity.type
_entity.pdbx_description
1 polymer ?
#
loop_
_entity_poly.entity_id
_entity_poly.type
_entity_poly.pdbx_seq_one_letter_code
_entity_poly.pdbx_strand_id
1 'polypeptide(L)'
;MAAAVLAAVLVLPACNDDQSASARGVHPDVVLRDRLGNPLPAGSTEPYSPRRSCGACHDVDRAANGYHFQQGRTDAAGNIVVGDDFFGDGRAFLRSPGMYGKW
;
A
#
# COMPACT_ATOMS: atom_id res chain seq x y z
N MET A 1 -12.85 -0.88 68.10
CA MET A 1 -12.22 -1.36 66.85
C MET A 1 -12.44 -0.29 65.81
N ALA A 2 -11.41 0.49 65.46
CA ALA A 2 -11.51 1.59 64.51
C ALA A 2 -11.06 1.10 63.12
N ALA A 3 -11.93 1.19 62.13
CA ALA A 3 -11.61 0.85 60.74
C ALA A 3 -11.12 2.11 60.02
N ALA A 4 -9.82 2.15 59.69
CA ALA A 4 -9.25 3.20 58.86
C ALA A 4 -9.58 2.91 57.39
N VAL A 5 -10.35 3.79 56.75
CA VAL A 5 -10.65 3.72 55.32
C VAL A 5 -9.51 4.37 54.56
N LEU A 6 -8.67 3.54 53.94
CA LEU A 6 -7.58 3.99 53.08
C LEU A 6 -8.15 4.42 51.72
N ALA A 7 -8.25 5.73 51.48
CA ALA A 7 -8.63 6.26 50.17
C ALA A 7 -7.43 6.14 49.21
N ALA A 8 -7.48 5.15 48.31
CA ALA A 8 -6.51 5.01 47.23
C ALA A 8 -6.78 6.08 46.16
N VAL A 9 -5.94 7.12 46.12
CA VAL A 9 -5.95 8.12 45.04
C VAL A 9 -5.38 7.45 43.78
N LEU A 10 -6.26 7.14 42.82
CA LEU A 10 -5.89 6.68 41.49
C LEU A 10 -5.24 7.83 40.72
N VAL A 11 -3.91 7.89 40.73
CA VAL A 11 -3.14 8.74 39.82
C VAL A 11 -3.15 8.03 38.46
N LEU A 12 -4.08 8.41 37.60
CA LEU A 12 -4.05 8.05 36.19
C LEU A 12 -2.79 8.69 35.57
N PRO A 13 -1.96 7.95 34.82
CA PRO A 13 -0.91 8.57 34.05
C PRO A 13 -1.59 9.42 32.98
N ALA A 14 -1.25 10.71 32.94
CA ALA A 14 -1.63 11.58 31.84
C ALA A 14 -1.12 10.92 30.56
N CYS A 15 -2.03 10.47 29.70
CA CYS A 15 -1.72 10.17 28.32
C CYS A 15 -1.31 11.51 27.70
N ASN A 16 0.00 11.75 27.61
CA ASN A 16 0.52 12.80 26.76
C ASN A 16 0.17 12.37 25.32
N ASP A 17 -0.92 12.91 24.80
CA ASP A 17 -1.18 12.92 23.37
C ASP A 17 -0.14 13.87 22.73
N ASP A 18 1.09 13.39 22.62
CA ASP A 18 2.08 13.92 21.69
C ASP A 18 1.60 13.57 20.27
N GLN A 19 0.53 14.24 19.85
CA GLN A 19 0.20 14.39 18.45
C GLN A 19 1.25 15.30 17.84
N SER A 20 2.43 14.72 17.60
CA SER A 20 3.38 15.24 16.63
C SER A 20 2.63 15.29 15.31
N ALA A 21 2.12 16.47 14.97
CA ALA A 21 1.58 16.77 13.66
C ALA A 21 2.68 16.46 12.66
N SER A 22 2.59 15.28 12.05
CA SER A 22 3.47 14.87 10.96
C SER A 22 3.34 15.95 9.90
N ALA A 23 4.36 16.81 9.78
CA ALA A 23 4.49 17.69 8.63
C ALA A 23 4.33 16.77 7.42
N ARG A 24 3.30 16.97 6.59
CA ARG A 24 3.03 16.09 5.44
C ARG A 24 4.34 15.87 4.70
N GLY A 25 4.91 14.67 4.85
CA GLY A 25 6.28 14.41 4.45
C GLY A 25 6.40 14.61 2.96
N VAL A 26 7.19 15.59 2.54
CA VAL A 26 7.58 15.72 1.14
C VAL A 26 8.42 14.48 0.82
N HIS A 27 7.96 13.68 -0.13
CA HIS A 27 8.71 12.53 -0.61
C HIS A 27 9.99 13.02 -1.31
N PRO A 28 11.18 12.49 -0.98
CA PRO A 28 12.41 12.90 -1.66
C PRO A 28 12.42 12.43 -3.13
N ASP A 29 13.24 13.04 -3.96
CA ASP A 29 13.42 12.57 -5.33
C ASP A 29 13.98 11.15 -5.34
N VAL A 30 13.45 10.30 -6.23
CA VAL A 30 13.88 8.92 -6.41
C VAL A 30 14.22 8.65 -7.87
N VAL A 31 15.28 7.87 -8.07
CA VAL A 31 15.68 7.42 -9.40
C VAL A 31 14.80 6.23 -9.80
N LEU A 32 13.99 6.41 -10.85
CA LEU A 32 13.25 5.31 -11.45
C LEU A 32 14.20 4.31 -12.08
N ARG A 33 13.92 3.02 -11.91
CA ARG A 33 14.74 1.93 -12.40
C ARG A 33 13.93 0.92 -13.18
N ASP A 34 14.53 0.29 -14.18
CA ASP A 34 13.93 -0.82 -14.92
C ASP A 34 13.84 -2.10 -14.06
N ARG A 35 13.36 -3.20 -14.65
CA ARG A 35 13.26 -4.51 -13.97
C ARG A 35 14.62 -5.09 -13.54
N LEU A 36 15.70 -4.74 -14.24
CA LEU A 36 17.06 -5.19 -13.96
C LEU A 36 17.75 -4.30 -12.91
N GLY A 37 17.19 -3.14 -12.59
CA GLY A 37 17.71 -2.17 -11.64
C GLY A 37 18.49 -1.03 -12.27
N ASN A 38 18.55 -0.92 -13.60
CA ASN A 38 19.25 0.17 -14.27
C ASN A 38 18.45 1.48 -14.15
N PRO A 39 19.09 2.64 -13.93
CA PRO A 39 18.43 3.93 -13.95
C PRO A 39 17.72 4.20 -15.28
N LEU A 40 16.50 4.71 -15.22
CA LEU A 40 15.75 5.15 -16.39
C LEU A 40 15.96 6.66 -16.61
N PRO A 41 16.46 7.07 -17.80
CA PRO A 41 16.54 8.49 -18.13
C PRO A 41 15.14 9.07 -18.36
N ALA A 42 15.02 10.39 -18.22
CA ALA A 42 13.80 11.10 -18.60
C ALA A 42 13.49 10.85 -20.09
N GLY A 43 12.22 10.54 -20.38
CA GLY A 43 11.77 10.20 -21.74
C GLY A 43 11.97 8.74 -22.14
N SER A 44 12.44 7.87 -21.25
CA SER A 44 12.46 6.42 -21.51
C SER A 44 11.04 5.87 -21.74
N THR A 45 10.92 4.93 -22.68
CA THR A 45 9.69 4.16 -22.92
C THR A 45 9.69 2.80 -22.22
N GLU A 46 10.79 2.42 -21.56
CA GLU A 46 10.89 1.17 -20.80
C GLU A 46 10.06 1.27 -19.50
N PRO A 47 9.29 0.24 -19.14
CA PRO A 47 8.56 0.20 -17.87
C PRO A 47 9.52 0.26 -16.67
N TYR A 48 9.19 1.13 -15.71
CA TYR A 48 9.88 1.15 -14.42
C TYR A 48 9.39 0.03 -13.51
N SER A 49 10.24 -0.36 -12.56
CA SER A 49 9.94 -1.33 -11.51
C SER A 49 9.73 -0.63 -10.17
N PRO A 50 8.51 -0.65 -9.59
CA PRO A 50 8.26 -0.14 -8.25
C PRO A 50 9.13 -0.83 -7.19
N ARG A 51 9.38 -2.14 -7.34
CA ARG A 51 10.24 -2.89 -6.42
C ARG A 51 11.69 -2.41 -6.47
N ARG A 52 12.23 -2.09 -7.66
CA ARG A 52 13.61 -1.59 -7.79
C ARG A 52 13.74 -0.11 -7.42
N SER A 53 12.69 0.69 -7.61
CA SER A 53 12.74 2.14 -7.40
C SER A 53 12.38 2.55 -5.97
N CYS A 54 11.35 1.94 -5.40
CA CYS A 54 10.77 2.32 -4.11
C CYS A 54 11.03 1.28 -3.00
N GLY A 55 11.39 0.05 -3.37
CA GLY A 55 11.56 -1.08 -2.44
C GLY A 55 12.66 -0.90 -1.39
N ALA A 56 13.56 0.08 -1.57
CA ALA A 56 14.56 0.42 -0.56
C ALA A 56 13.98 1.16 0.65
N CYS A 57 12.87 1.90 0.45
CA CYS A 57 12.24 2.72 1.50
C CYS A 57 10.84 2.22 1.88
N HIS A 58 10.20 1.44 1.00
CA HIS A 58 8.84 0.96 1.17
C HIS A 58 8.76 -0.55 1.00
N ASP A 59 7.93 -1.19 1.81
CA ASP A 59 7.55 -2.59 1.61
C ASP A 59 6.54 -2.69 0.47
N VAL A 60 7.06 -2.88 -0.74
CA VAL A 60 6.27 -2.99 -1.97
C VAL A 60 5.40 -4.25 -1.96
N ASP A 61 5.81 -5.32 -1.27
CA ASP A 61 5.01 -6.54 -1.14
C ASP A 61 3.78 -6.29 -0.28
N ARG A 62 3.94 -5.60 0.85
CA ARG A 62 2.80 -5.16 1.66
C ARG A 62 1.91 -4.20 0.88
N ALA A 63 2.48 -3.23 0.17
CA ALA A 63 1.70 -2.28 -0.64
C ALA A 63 0.86 -3.00 -1.72
N ALA A 64 1.44 -3.98 -2.40
CA ALA A 64 0.75 -4.78 -3.42
C ALA A 64 -0.42 -5.61 -2.87
N ASN A 65 -0.47 -5.86 -1.55
CA ASN A 65 -1.63 -6.49 -0.91
C ASN A 65 -2.77 -5.49 -0.58
N GLY A 66 -2.58 -4.20 -0.85
CA GLY A 66 -3.60 -3.17 -0.63
C GLY A 66 -4.81 -3.33 -1.58
N TYR A 67 -5.99 -2.92 -1.12
CA TYR A 67 -7.26 -3.08 -1.84
C TYR A 67 -7.18 -2.70 -3.32
N HIS A 68 -6.63 -1.52 -3.63
CA HIS A 68 -6.54 -1.02 -5.01
C HIS A 68 -5.63 -1.85 -5.91
N PHE A 69 -4.58 -2.46 -5.37
CA PHE A 69 -3.69 -3.34 -6.14
C PHE A 69 -4.31 -4.71 -6.40
N GLN A 70 -5.25 -5.11 -5.56
CA GLN A 70 -5.95 -6.40 -5.63
C GLN A 70 -7.29 -6.30 -6.37
N GLN A 71 -7.70 -5.09 -6.73
CA GLN A 71 -8.94 -4.82 -7.43
C GLN A 71 -8.93 -5.50 -8.80
N GLY A 72 -9.93 -6.34 -9.05
CA GLY A 72 -10.00 -7.16 -10.25
C GLY A 72 -9.05 -8.37 -10.25
N ARG A 73 -8.39 -8.72 -9.15
CA ARG A 73 -7.57 -9.94 -9.10
C ARG A 73 -8.44 -11.20 -9.18
N THR A 74 -9.61 -11.16 -8.56
CA THR A 74 -10.53 -12.29 -8.46
C THR A 74 -11.81 -12.07 -9.28
N ASP A 75 -12.72 -13.04 -9.33
CA ASP A 75 -14.10 -12.87 -9.81
C ASP A 75 -15.10 -12.87 -8.64
N ALA A 76 -16.41 -12.80 -8.93
CA ALA A 76 -17.47 -12.82 -7.92
C ALA A 76 -17.49 -14.11 -7.07
N ALA A 77 -16.88 -15.19 -7.55
CA ALA A 77 -16.74 -16.46 -6.85
C ALA A 77 -15.40 -16.58 -6.08
N GLY A 78 -14.54 -15.55 -6.14
CA GLY A 78 -13.23 -15.55 -5.48
C GLY A 78 -12.13 -16.26 -6.25
N ASN A 79 -12.38 -16.69 -7.49
CA ASN A 79 -11.35 -17.31 -8.33
C ASN A 79 -10.38 -16.24 -8.83
N ILE A 80 -9.08 -16.53 -8.89
CA ILE A 80 -8.10 -15.62 -9.50
C ILE A 80 -8.31 -15.63 -11.02
N VAL A 81 -8.63 -14.48 -11.61
CA VAL A 81 -8.96 -14.34 -13.04
C VAL A 81 -8.02 -13.41 -13.79
N VAL A 82 -6.81 -13.19 -13.28
CA VAL A 82 -5.80 -12.36 -13.95
C VAL A 82 -5.14 -13.12 -15.08
N GLY A 83 -5.15 -12.57 -16.29
CA GLY A 83 -4.54 -13.18 -17.47
C GLY A 83 -3.94 -12.16 -18.44
N ASP A 84 -2.98 -12.60 -19.25
CA ASP A 84 -2.51 -11.82 -20.40
C ASP A 84 -3.59 -11.85 -21.48
N ASP A 85 -3.99 -10.67 -21.99
CA ASP A 85 -5.13 -10.50 -22.90
C ASP A 85 -6.44 -11.09 -22.35
N PHE A 86 -6.86 -10.65 -21.16
CA PHE A 86 -8.03 -11.19 -20.45
C PHE A 86 -9.31 -11.27 -21.31
N PHE A 87 -9.50 -10.32 -22.23
CA PHE A 87 -10.67 -10.26 -23.11
C PHE A 87 -10.47 -10.95 -24.46
N GLY A 88 -9.26 -11.38 -24.80
CA GLY A 88 -8.94 -12.00 -26.10
C GLY A 88 -9.15 -11.07 -27.28
N ASP A 89 -9.13 -9.75 -27.05
CA ASP A 89 -9.47 -8.72 -28.04
C ASP A 89 -8.28 -7.80 -28.37
N GLY A 90 -7.09 -8.15 -27.90
CA GLY A 90 -5.86 -7.43 -28.21
C GLY A 90 -5.68 -6.14 -27.42
N ARG A 91 -6.55 -5.83 -26.44
CA ARG A 91 -6.32 -4.73 -25.50
C ARG A 91 -5.16 -5.09 -24.57
N ALA A 92 -3.97 -4.66 -24.96
CA ALA A 92 -2.77 -4.77 -24.14
C ALA A 92 -3.00 -4.15 -22.75
N PHE A 93 -2.47 -4.80 -21.72
CA PHE A 93 -2.48 -4.37 -20.31
C PHE A 93 -3.80 -4.51 -19.53
N LEU A 94 -4.92 -4.83 -20.17
CA LEU A 94 -6.14 -5.21 -19.45
C LEU A 94 -6.05 -6.67 -19.02
N ARG A 95 -5.63 -6.87 -17.77
CA ARG A 95 -5.38 -8.21 -17.23
C ARG A 95 -6.56 -8.80 -16.45
N SER A 96 -7.66 -8.06 -16.30
CA SER A 96 -8.83 -8.47 -15.54
C SER A 96 -10.07 -7.61 -15.88
N PRO A 97 -11.29 -7.97 -15.41
CA PRO A 97 -12.49 -7.15 -15.63
C PRO A 97 -12.53 -5.88 -14.76
N GLY A 98 -11.49 -5.61 -13.97
CA GLY A 98 -11.45 -4.47 -13.05
C GLY A 98 -12.35 -4.67 -11.82
N MET A 99 -13.00 -3.61 -11.33
CA MET A 99 -13.96 -3.73 -10.23
C MET A 99 -15.18 -4.51 -10.69
N TYR A 100 -15.38 -5.71 -10.15
CA TYR A 100 -16.57 -6.53 -10.36
C TYR A 100 -17.35 -6.60 -9.03
N GLY A 101 -18.68 -6.60 -9.12
CA GLY A 101 -19.54 -6.34 -7.97
C GLY A 101 -19.99 -4.88 -7.96
N LYS A 102 -21.23 -4.69 -8.39
CA LYS A 102 -22.19 -3.57 -8.23
C LYS A 102 -21.79 -2.43 -7.27
N TRP A 103 -22.09 -1.14 -7.49
CA TRP A 103 -23.33 -0.53 -8.02
C TRP A 103 -24.57 -1.42 -8.03
#